data_AF-A0A540WYZ3-F1
#
_entry.id   AF-A0A540WYZ3-F1
#
_cell.length_a   1.000
_cell.length_b   1.000
_cell.length_c   1.000
_cell.angle_alpha   90.00
_cell.angle_beta   90.00
_cell.angle_gamma   90.00
#
_symmetry.space_group_name_H-M   'P 1'
#
loop_
_entity.id
_entity.type
_entity.pdbx_description
1 polymer ?
#
loop_
_entity_poly.entity_id
_entity_poly.type
_entity_poly.pdbx_seq_one_letter_code
_entity_poly.pdbx_strand_id
1 'polypeptide(L)'
;MGMPAPIITTGGQPLAEVRLVLPYPPSANTYWRPARGRGLVPSDEATAYKASVTRAAMLARILPLVGPVRMAVTVFRPRKSGDLDNTLKVLNDALNEVAWLDDEQLVVIMAMREDDAAAPRVELHATAERHATREEADAHRRARAERAQKARATRNRNRAAKARAGGVRLSPSLRLPTRRDDE
;
A
#
# COMPACT_ATOMS: atom_id res chain seq x y z
N MET A 1 19.46 -11.49 19.63
CA MET A 1 18.25 -11.13 20.38
C MET A 1 17.86 -9.75 19.88
N GLY A 2 16.94 -9.67 18.91
CA GLY A 2 16.58 -8.39 18.28
C GLY A 2 15.76 -7.56 19.26
N MET A 3 16.11 -6.28 19.42
CA MET A 3 15.30 -5.39 20.25
C MET A 3 13.92 -5.23 19.61
N PRO A 4 12.81 -5.36 20.37
CA PRO A 4 11.48 -5.14 19.83
C PRO A 4 11.35 -3.70 19.34
N ALA A 5 10.53 -3.49 18.31
CA ALA A 5 10.27 -2.16 17.75
C ALA A 5 9.93 -1.15 18.88
N PRO A 6 10.49 0.08 18.85
CA PRO A 6 10.34 1.04 19.93
C PRO A 6 8.85 1.33 20.21
N ILE A 7 8.49 1.31 21.49
CA ILE A 7 7.13 1.62 21.94
C ILE A 7 6.96 3.15 21.89
N ILE A 8 6.11 3.63 21.00
CA ILE A 8 5.78 5.06 20.92
C ILE A 8 4.70 5.35 21.97
N THR A 9 5.11 5.64 23.21
CA THR A 9 4.18 6.10 24.24
C THR A 9 4.07 7.62 24.18
N THR A 10 2.92 8.15 23.77
CA THR A 10 2.58 9.57 23.99
C THR A 10 1.80 9.64 25.31
N GLY A 11 2.19 10.54 26.21
CA GLY A 11 1.76 10.61 27.60
C GLY A 11 0.32 10.14 27.91
N GLY A 12 0.22 9.02 28.63
CA GLY A 12 -0.85 8.73 29.59
C GLY A 12 -2.24 8.31 29.08
N GLN A 13 -2.48 8.17 27.78
CA GLN A 13 -3.77 7.64 27.28
C GLN A 13 -3.71 6.12 27.08
N PRO A 14 -4.78 5.35 27.39
CA PRO A 14 -4.86 3.96 27.00
C PRO A 14 -4.94 3.88 25.47
N LEU A 15 -3.83 3.50 24.84
CA LEU A 15 -3.76 3.31 23.40
C LEU A 15 -4.16 1.88 23.06
N ALA A 16 -5.03 1.74 22.07
CA ALA A 16 -5.15 0.50 21.33
C ALA A 16 -3.84 0.20 20.62
N GLU A 17 -3.38 -1.06 20.68
CA GLU A 17 -2.16 -1.49 20.01
C GLU A 17 -2.39 -2.67 19.06
N VAL A 18 -1.61 -2.68 17.99
CA VAL A 18 -1.50 -3.79 17.05
C VAL A 18 -0.04 -4.20 16.97
N ARG A 19 0.24 -5.47 17.26
CA ARG A 19 1.56 -6.07 17.14
C ARG A 19 1.50 -7.23 16.16
N LEU A 20 2.33 -7.18 15.12
CA LEU A 20 2.38 -8.21 14.09
C LEU A 20 3.81 -8.55 13.73
N VAL A 21 4.06 -9.84 13.51
CA VAL A 21 5.27 -10.33 12.83
C VAL A 21 4.84 -10.82 11.46
N LEU A 22 5.37 -10.20 10.42
CA LEU A 22 4.97 -10.41 9.03
C LEU A 22 6.16 -10.94 8.22
N PRO A 23 5.90 -11.70 7.15
CA PRO A 23 6.96 -12.06 6.21
C PRO A 23 7.59 -10.81 5.60
N TYR A 24 8.85 -10.90 5.18
CA TYR A 24 9.48 -9.81 4.44
C TYR A 24 8.74 -9.58 3.10
N PRO A 25 8.38 -8.32 2.76
CA PRO A 25 7.59 -8.05 1.56
C PRO A 25 8.38 -8.27 0.26
N PRO A 26 7.69 -8.55 -0.86
CA PRO A 26 8.30 -8.39 -2.17
C PRO A 26 8.67 -6.93 -2.43
N SER A 27 9.58 -6.67 -3.37
CA SER A 27 9.91 -5.30 -3.74
C SER A 27 8.73 -4.60 -4.42
N ALA A 28 8.65 -3.27 -4.29
CA ALA A 28 7.70 -2.40 -4.98
C ALA A 28 7.60 -2.69 -6.48
N ASN A 29 8.74 -2.89 -7.14
CA ASN A 29 8.80 -3.16 -8.57
C ASN A 29 8.19 -4.53 -8.93
N THR A 30 8.23 -5.48 -8.01
CA THR A 30 7.55 -6.77 -8.16
C THR A 30 6.07 -6.64 -7.83
N TYR A 31 5.74 -5.82 -6.83
CA TYR A 31 4.42 -5.63 -6.27
C TYR A 31 3.46 -4.90 -7.21
N TRP A 32 3.90 -3.80 -7.84
CA TRP A 32 3.10 -3.05 -8.81
C TRP A 32 3.59 -3.31 -10.23
N ARG A 33 2.73 -3.91 -11.07
CA ARG A 33 3.02 -4.22 -12.47
C ARG A 33 2.22 -3.34 -13.43
N PRO A 34 2.80 -2.88 -14.55
CA PRO A 34 2.05 -2.16 -15.56
C PRO A 34 1.05 -3.10 -16.25
N ALA A 35 -0.23 -2.70 -16.29
CA ALA A 35 -1.28 -3.37 -17.02
C ALA A 35 -1.78 -2.52 -18.19
N ARG A 36 -1.95 -3.16 -19.35
CA ARG A 36 -2.34 -2.50 -20.59
C ARG A 36 -3.64 -1.70 -20.44
N GLY A 37 -3.51 -0.37 -20.50
CA GLY A 37 -4.65 0.55 -20.37
C GLY A 37 -5.29 0.59 -18.98
N ARG A 38 -4.58 0.14 -17.93
CA ARG A 38 -5.03 0.16 -16.53
C ARG A 38 -4.03 0.77 -15.55
N GLY A 39 -2.86 1.22 -16.03
CA GLY A 39 -1.80 1.77 -15.16
C GLY A 39 -1.10 0.67 -14.38
N LEU A 40 -0.60 1.00 -13.19
CA LEU A 40 0.00 0.02 -12.28
C LEU A 40 -1.10 -0.76 -11.54
N VAL A 41 -0.98 -2.08 -11.49
CA VAL A 41 -1.87 -2.98 -10.75
C VAL A 41 -1.06 -3.89 -9.83
N PRO A 42 -1.63 -4.36 -8.71
CA PRO A 42 -0.99 -5.39 -7.88
C PRO A 42 -0.69 -6.65 -8.71
N SER A 43 0.49 -7.23 -8.50
CA SER A 43 0.89 -8.53 -9.06
C SER A 43 0.30 -9.71 -8.28
N ASP A 44 0.51 -10.92 -8.78
CA ASP A 44 0.14 -12.15 -8.05
C ASP A 44 0.92 -12.26 -6.75
N GLU A 45 2.20 -11.86 -6.73
CA GLU A 45 3.02 -11.80 -5.52
C GLU A 45 2.48 -10.75 -4.52
N ALA A 46 1.97 -9.62 -5.03
CA ALA A 46 1.31 -8.63 -4.18
C ALA A 46 0.05 -9.21 -3.52
N THR A 47 -0.78 -9.91 -4.29
CA THR A 47 -1.97 -10.59 -3.78
C THR A 47 -1.61 -11.66 -2.75
N ALA A 48 -0.58 -12.47 -2.99
CA ALA A 48 -0.10 -13.48 -2.05
C ALA A 48 0.44 -12.85 -0.75
N TYR A 49 1.15 -11.73 -0.86
CA TYR A 49 1.65 -10.99 0.30
C TYR A 49 0.50 -10.39 1.12
N LYS A 50 -0.47 -9.71 0.48
CA LYS A 50 -1.67 -9.20 1.16
C LYS A 50 -2.42 -10.31 1.89
N ALA A 51 -2.62 -11.45 1.25
CA ALA A 51 -3.27 -12.61 1.88
C ALA A 51 -2.51 -13.12 3.11
N SER A 52 -1.17 -13.12 3.05
CA SER A 52 -0.31 -13.50 4.19
C SER A 52 -0.45 -12.53 5.36
N VAL A 53 -0.47 -11.22 5.08
CA VAL A 53 -0.69 -10.16 6.08
C VAL A 53 -2.08 -10.27 6.72
N THR A 54 -3.13 -10.41 5.90
CA THR A 54 -4.49 -10.63 6.40
C THR A 54 -4.58 -11.88 7.27
N ARG A 55 -3.97 -12.99 6.85
CA ARG A 55 -3.94 -14.24 7.63
C ARG A 55 -3.24 -14.05 8.97
N ALA A 56 -2.09 -13.37 9.01
CA ALA A 56 -1.38 -13.07 10.25
C ALA A 56 -2.24 -12.25 11.21
N ALA A 57 -2.91 -11.20 10.71
CA ALA A 57 -3.81 -10.36 11.50
C ALA A 57 -5.03 -11.14 12.02
N MET A 58 -5.63 -12.01 11.19
CA MET A 58 -6.75 -12.86 11.60
C MET A 58 -6.36 -13.84 12.72
N LEU A 59 -5.19 -14.48 12.60
CA LEU A 59 -4.68 -15.40 13.62
C LEU A 59 -4.41 -14.67 14.95
N ALA A 60 -3.91 -13.43 14.88
CA ALA A 60 -3.71 -12.55 16.02
C ALA A 60 -5.01 -11.88 16.51
N ARG A 61 -6.17 -12.14 15.86
CA ARG A 61 -7.49 -11.56 16.16
C ARG A 61 -7.49 -10.03 16.24
N ILE A 62 -6.67 -9.40 15.40
CA ILE A 62 -6.55 -7.94 15.34
C ILE A 62 -7.84 -7.31 14.82
N LEU A 63 -8.24 -6.20 15.45
CA LEU A 63 -9.21 -5.26 14.90
C LEU A 63 -8.46 -4.00 14.45
N PRO A 64 -8.85 -3.37 13.33
CA PRO A 64 -8.17 -2.17 12.83
C PRO A 64 -8.18 -1.03 13.85
N LEU A 65 -7.13 -0.22 13.86
CA LEU A 65 -7.02 0.99 14.67
C LEU A 65 -7.84 2.16 14.12
N VAL A 66 -8.41 2.97 15.01
CA VAL A 66 -9.18 4.19 14.69
C VAL A 66 -8.51 5.41 15.32
N GLY A 67 -8.53 6.53 14.59
CA GLY A 67 -7.86 7.77 14.97
C GLY A 67 -6.44 7.87 14.40
N PRO A 68 -5.65 8.87 14.83
CA PRO A 68 -4.27 9.07 14.36
C PRO A 68 -3.37 7.90 14.79
N VAL A 69 -2.89 7.15 13.81
CA VAL A 69 -2.04 5.97 13.98
C VAL A 69 -0.57 6.37 13.99
N ARG A 70 0.15 5.86 14.98
CA ARG A 70 1.62 5.92 15.05
C ARG A 70 2.17 4.51 14.85
N MET A 71 3.07 4.34 13.90
CA MET A 71 3.66 3.06 13.54
C MET A 71 5.15 3.05 13.83
N ALA A 72 5.62 2.01 14.52
CA ALA A 72 7.02 1.63 14.64
C ALA A 72 7.25 0.29 13.94
N VAL A 73 8.29 0.21 13.12
CA VAL A 73 8.60 -1.00 12.36
C VAL A 73 10.10 -1.29 12.34
N THR A 74 10.43 -2.56 12.56
CA THR A 74 11.79 -3.09 12.37
C THR A 74 11.79 -4.09 11.23
N VAL A 75 12.58 -3.82 10.19
CA VAL A 75 12.66 -4.62 8.98
C VAL A 75 13.91 -5.48 9.01
N PHE A 76 13.75 -6.79 9.11
CA PHE A 76 14.83 -7.77 9.06
C PHE A 76 14.99 -8.26 7.62
N ARG A 77 16.02 -7.78 6.92
CA ARG A 77 16.16 -7.99 5.46
C ARG A 77 16.88 -9.30 5.11
N PRO A 78 16.46 -9.98 4.02
CA PRO A 78 17.07 -11.23 3.57
C PRO A 78 18.46 -11.04 2.94
N ARG A 79 18.74 -9.83 2.44
CA ARG A 79 20.01 -9.47 1.78
C ARG A 79 20.37 -8.05 2.17
N LYS A 80 21.67 -7.72 2.21
CA LYS A 80 22.17 -6.38 2.54
C LYS A 80 21.98 -5.36 1.40
N SER A 81 20.80 -5.31 0.81
CA SER A 81 20.45 -4.51 -0.37
C SER A 81 19.00 -4.02 -0.29
N GLY A 82 18.66 -3.03 -1.11
CA GLY A 82 17.30 -2.52 -1.22
C GLY A 82 16.97 -1.41 -0.22
N ASP A 83 15.95 -0.64 -0.58
CA ASP A 83 15.59 0.59 0.13
C ASP A 83 14.51 0.31 1.19
N LEU A 84 14.61 1.01 2.33
CA LEU A 84 13.67 0.84 3.43
C LEU A 84 12.29 1.41 3.06
N ASP A 85 12.23 2.55 2.38
CA ASP A 85 11.01 3.17 1.88
C ASP A 85 10.23 2.26 0.91
N ASN A 86 10.94 1.51 0.07
CA ASN A 86 10.35 0.52 -0.82
C ASN A 86 9.59 -0.56 -0.04
N THR A 87 10.21 -1.06 1.04
CA THR A 87 9.59 -1.99 1.99
C THR A 87 8.36 -1.35 2.65
N LEU A 88 8.48 -0.12 3.14
CA LEU A 88 7.40 0.61 3.81
C LEU A 88 6.20 0.82 2.88
N LYS A 89 6.43 1.16 1.61
CA LYS A 89 5.36 1.38 0.64
C LYS A 89 4.51 0.13 0.45
N VAL A 90 5.15 -1.03 0.33
CA VAL A 90 4.46 -2.32 0.18
C VAL A 90 3.76 -2.72 1.47
N LEU A 91 4.43 -2.54 2.61
CA LEU A 91 3.89 -2.84 3.93
C LEU A 91 2.63 -2.01 4.22
N ASN A 92 2.66 -0.70 3.99
CA ASN A 92 1.53 0.19 4.25
C ASN A 92 0.30 -0.18 3.40
N ASP A 93 0.50 -0.49 2.11
CA ASP A 93 -0.59 -0.91 1.22
C ASP A 93 -1.20 -2.28 1.62
N ALA A 94 -0.41 -3.17 2.22
CA ALA A 94 -0.88 -4.47 2.70
C ALA A 94 -1.54 -4.42 4.08
N LEU A 95 -1.15 -3.46 4.93
CA LEU A 95 -1.74 -3.23 6.26
C LEU A 95 -3.01 -2.38 6.21
N ASN A 96 -3.23 -1.63 5.13
CA ASN A 96 -4.44 -0.85 4.95
C ASN A 96 -5.69 -1.74 4.94
N GLU A 97 -6.76 -1.32 5.62
CA GLU A 97 -7.98 -2.08 5.91
C GLU A 97 -7.77 -3.34 6.81
N VAL A 98 -6.54 -3.56 7.32
CA VAL A 98 -6.17 -4.69 8.19
C VAL A 98 -5.76 -4.21 9.59
N ALA A 99 -4.71 -3.40 9.69
CA ALA A 99 -4.21 -2.86 10.96
C ALA A 99 -4.81 -1.49 11.31
N TRP A 100 -5.33 -0.77 10.32
CA TRP A 100 -6.08 0.49 10.43
C TRP A 100 -7.11 0.53 9.30
N LEU A 101 -8.10 1.44 9.40
CA LEU A 101 -9.17 1.51 8.40
C LEU A 101 -8.70 2.17 7.10
N ASP A 102 -7.97 3.27 7.21
CA ASP A 102 -7.46 4.04 6.07
C ASP A 102 -6.00 4.49 6.31
N ASP A 103 -5.18 4.54 5.26
CA ASP A 103 -3.76 4.87 5.38
C ASP A 103 -3.52 6.37 5.67
N GLU A 104 -4.52 7.22 5.39
CA GLU A 104 -4.57 8.61 5.86
C GLU A 104 -4.48 8.73 7.39
N GLN A 105 -4.80 7.68 8.14
CA GLN A 105 -4.64 7.66 9.60
C GLN A 105 -3.17 7.64 10.04
N LEU A 106 -2.23 7.21 9.19
CA LEU A 106 -0.81 7.14 9.55
C LEU A 106 -0.19 8.54 9.61
N VAL A 107 -0.02 9.05 10.83
CA VAL A 107 0.56 10.38 11.08
C VAL A 107 2.02 10.32 11.52
N VAL A 108 2.50 9.17 12.02
CA VAL A 108 3.89 8.96 12.42
C VAL A 108 4.36 7.59 11.94
N ILE A 109 5.53 7.57 11.30
CA ILE A 109 6.23 6.35 10.90
C ILE A 109 7.64 6.40 11.45
N MET A 110 7.99 5.45 12.32
CA MET A 110 9.34 5.16 12.76
C MET A 110 9.77 3.84 12.14
N ALA A 111 10.79 3.88 11.28
CA ALA A 111 11.25 2.69 10.57
C ALA A 111 12.75 2.49 10.75
N MET A 112 13.12 1.26 11.10
CA MET A 112 14.51 0.82 11.21
C MET A 112 14.70 -0.46 10.39
N ARG A 113 15.95 -0.74 10.02
CA ARG A 113 16.31 -1.99 9.34
C ARG A 113 17.43 -2.70 10.09
N GLU A 114 17.37 -4.02 10.07
CA GLU A 114 18.33 -4.94 10.64
C GLU A 114 18.68 -6.03 9.63
N ASP A 115 19.84 -6.66 9.82
CA ASP A 115 20.33 -7.77 8.99
C ASP A 115 20.00 -9.11 9.64
N ASP A 116 19.09 -9.89 9.05
CA ASP A 116 18.80 -11.26 9.47
C ASP A 116 18.37 -12.08 8.24
N ALA A 117 19.37 -12.59 7.52
CA ALA A 117 19.15 -13.35 6.30
C ALA A 117 18.52 -14.73 6.57
N ALA A 118 18.66 -15.26 7.79
CA ALA A 118 18.12 -16.57 8.15
C ALA A 118 16.62 -16.51 8.46
N ALA A 119 16.13 -15.39 9.00
CA ALA A 119 14.72 -15.19 9.35
C ALA A 119 14.19 -13.81 8.92
N PRO A 120 14.10 -13.55 7.59
CA PRO A 120 13.65 -12.26 7.08
C PRO A 120 12.19 -12.02 7.41
N ARG A 121 11.90 -10.87 8.03
CA ARG A 121 10.57 -10.53 8.56
C ARG A 121 10.42 -9.03 8.76
N VAL A 122 9.21 -8.63 9.07
CA VAL A 122 8.87 -7.29 9.54
C VAL A 122 8.21 -7.41 10.90
N GLU A 123 8.74 -6.71 11.89
CA GLU A 123 8.14 -6.59 13.21
C GLU A 123 7.46 -5.22 13.30
N LEU A 124 6.14 -5.25 13.41
CA LEU A 124 5.26 -4.08 13.44
C LEU A 124 4.71 -3.87 14.84
N HIS A 125 4.74 -2.62 15.29
CA HIS A 125 3.99 -2.14 16.44
C HIS A 125 3.29 -0.83 16.06
N ALA A 126 1.96 -0.81 16.09
CA ALA A 126 1.16 0.37 15.81
C ALA A 126 0.24 0.69 16.99
N THR A 127 0.01 1.97 17.23
CA THR A 127 -0.84 2.47 18.32
C THR A 127 -1.79 3.55 17.84
N ALA A 128 -3.01 3.56 18.36
CA ALA A 128 -4.00 4.63 18.17
C ALA A 128 -4.94 4.75 19.37
N GLU A 129 -5.94 5.64 19.29
CA GLU A 129 -6.89 5.91 20.36
C GLU A 129 -7.71 4.68 20.75
N ARG A 130 -8.19 3.90 19.77
CA ARG A 130 -9.01 2.70 20.01
C ARG A 130 -8.95 1.71 18.86
N HIS A 131 -9.47 0.51 19.10
CA HIS A 131 -9.82 -0.44 18.04
C HIS A 131 -11.17 -0.06 17.42
N ALA A 132 -11.35 -0.35 16.14
CA ALA A 132 -12.63 -0.36 15.46
C ALA A 132 -13.49 -1.51 16.02
N THR A 133 -14.80 -1.34 16.02
CA THR A 133 -15.71 -2.47 16.19
C THR A 133 -15.70 -3.34 14.92
N ARG A 134 -16.14 -4.59 15.03
CA ARG A 134 -16.29 -5.48 13.86
C ARG A 134 -17.24 -4.87 12.82
N GLU A 135 -18.33 -4.26 13.29
CA GLU A 135 -19.32 -3.62 12.43
C GLU A 135 -18.75 -2.41 11.70
N GLU A 136 -17.96 -1.56 12.39
CA GLU A 136 -17.25 -0.43 11.78
C GLU A 136 -16.27 -0.92 10.69
N ALA A 137 -15.47 -1.93 11.00
CA ALA A 137 -14.51 -2.50 10.04
C ALA A 137 -15.22 -3.11 8.82
N ASP A 138 -16.31 -3.85 9.03
CA ASP A 138 -17.11 -4.45 7.95
C ASP A 138 -17.80 -3.39 7.10
N ALA A 139 -18.37 -2.35 7.73
CA ALA A 139 -18.99 -1.23 7.05
C ALA A 139 -17.97 -0.45 6.21
N HIS A 140 -16.77 -0.23 6.73
CA HIS A 140 -15.69 0.41 6.00
C HIS A 140 -15.31 -0.37 4.73
N ARG A 141 -15.08 -1.69 4.85
CA ARG A 141 -14.77 -2.56 3.70
C ARG A 141 -15.89 -2.56 2.65
N ARG A 142 -17.16 -2.62 3.07
CA ARG A 142 -18.31 -2.51 2.16
C ARG A 142 -18.32 -1.17 1.42
N ALA A 143 -18.19 -0.06 2.13
CA ALA A 143 -18.19 1.27 1.55
C ALA A 143 -17.02 1.49 0.56
N ARG A 144 -15.85 0.92 0.84
CA ARG A 144 -14.68 0.94 -0.07
C ARG A 144 -14.92 0.12 -1.33
N ALA A 145 -15.45 -1.10 -1.20
CA ALA A 145 -15.80 -1.95 -2.33
C ALA A 145 -16.83 -1.28 -3.27
N GLU A 146 -17.86 -0.66 -2.70
CA GLU A 146 -18.85 0.11 -3.46
C GLU A 146 -18.24 1.30 -4.20
N ARG A 147 -17.40 2.09 -3.52
CA ARG A 147 -16.65 3.21 -4.13
C ARG A 147 -15.78 2.72 -5.28
N ALA A 148 -15.07 1.61 -5.10
CA ALA A 148 -14.23 1.01 -6.15
C ALA A 148 -15.06 0.50 -7.34
N GLN A 149 -16.22 -0.12 -7.10
CA GLN A 149 -17.14 -0.57 -8.14
C GLN A 149 -17.68 0.61 -8.96
N LYS A 150 -18.15 1.67 -8.29
CA LYS A 150 -18.62 2.92 -8.92
C LYS A 150 -17.51 3.55 -9.77
N ALA A 151 -16.31 3.71 -9.21
CA ALA A 151 -15.16 4.25 -9.94
C ALA A 151 -14.76 3.39 -11.16
N ARG A 152 -14.86 2.07 -11.06
CA ARG A 152 -14.62 1.16 -12.19
C ARG A 152 -15.68 1.29 -13.27
N ALA A 153 -16.96 1.37 -12.90
CA ALA A 153 -18.06 1.56 -13.84
C ALA A 153 -17.90 2.87 -14.64
N THR A 154 -17.58 3.98 -13.95
CA THR A 154 -17.30 5.28 -14.60
C THR A 154 -16.12 5.20 -15.55
N ARG A 155 -14.99 4.59 -15.14
CA ARG A 155 -13.81 4.42 -16.02
C ARG A 155 -14.12 3.59 -17.26
N ASN A 156 -14.87 2.50 -17.11
CA ASN A 156 -15.28 1.65 -18.23
C ASN A 156 -16.18 2.41 -19.22
N ARG A 157 -17.13 3.19 -18.71
CA ARG A 157 -18.00 4.06 -19.52
C ARG A 157 -17.19 5.08 -20.31
N ASN A 158 -16.26 5.79 -19.65
CA ASN A 158 -15.39 6.78 -20.30
C ASN A 158 -14.49 6.14 -21.37
N ARG A 159 -13.97 4.93 -21.11
CA ARG A 159 -13.18 4.17 -22.08
C ARG A 159 -14.01 3.76 -23.30
N ALA A 160 -15.24 3.29 -23.08
CA ALA A 160 -16.15 2.93 -24.18
C ALA A 160 -16.52 4.15 -25.03
N ALA A 161 -16.81 5.29 -24.40
CA ALA A 161 -17.07 6.54 -25.10
C ALA A 161 -15.86 6.98 -25.95
N LYS A 162 -14.65 6.95 -25.38
CA LYS A 162 -13.40 7.28 -26.11
C LYS A 162 -13.14 6.33 -27.29
N ALA A 163 -13.46 5.03 -27.16
CA ALA A 163 -13.33 4.08 -28.24
C ALA A 163 -14.33 4.36 -29.38
N ARG A 164 -15.58 4.71 -29.06
CA ARG A 164 -16.61 5.10 -30.03
C ARG A 164 -16.27 6.39 -30.77
N ALA A 165 -15.60 7.33 -30.10
CA ALA A 165 -15.22 8.62 -30.68
C ALA A 165 -14.08 8.56 -31.71
N GLY A 166 -13.49 7.38 -32.00
CA GLY A 166 -12.42 7.20 -32.99
C GLY A 166 -11.17 7.99 -32.63
N GLY A 167 -10.16 7.34 -32.05
CA GLY A 167 -8.96 8.03 -31.55
C GLY A 167 -8.23 8.85 -32.62
N VAL A 168 -8.53 10.14 -32.72
CA VAL A 168 -7.73 11.12 -33.46
C VAL A 168 -6.39 11.25 -32.72
N ARG A 169 -5.37 10.52 -33.18
CA ARG A 169 -3.99 10.90 -32.91
C ARG A 169 -3.69 12.07 -33.83
N LEU A 170 -3.57 13.27 -33.27
CA LEU A 170 -2.87 14.36 -33.95
C LEU A 170 -1.39 13.96 -34.02
N SER A 171 -0.89 13.69 -35.22
CA SER A 171 0.52 13.47 -35.51
C SER A 171 1.28 14.80 -35.32
N PRO A 172 2.24 14.93 -34.39
CA PRO A 172 3.01 16.14 -34.27
C PRO A 172 4.18 16.07 -35.26
N SER A 173 3.95 16.51 -36.51
CA SER A 173 4.93 17.20 -37.36
C SER A 173 4.48 17.27 -38.83
N LEU A 174 3.80 18.35 -39.22
CA LEU A 174 4.09 18.94 -40.52
C LEU A 174 5.35 19.78 -40.31
N ARG A 175 6.51 19.25 -40.67
CA ARG A 175 7.67 20.12 -40.94
C ARG A 175 7.32 20.86 -42.23
N LEU A 176 7.12 22.17 -42.13
CA LEU A 176 7.06 23.05 -43.29
C LEU A 176 8.35 22.83 -44.11
N PRO A 177 8.26 22.65 -45.44
CA PRO A 177 9.45 22.59 -46.26
C PRO A 177 10.18 23.93 -46.12
N THR A 178 11.42 23.88 -45.64
CA THR A 178 12.34 25.01 -45.74
C THR A 178 12.52 25.29 -47.23
N ARG A 179 12.05 26.46 -47.66
CA ARG A 179 12.32 27.03 -48.97
C ARG A 179 13.85 26.99 -49.16
N ARG A 180 14.33 26.24 -50.15
CA ARG A 180 15.69 26.44 -50.65
C ARG A 180 15.64 27.76 -51.41
N ASP A 181 16.45 28.70 -50.97
CA ASP A 181 16.78 29.89 -51.73
C ASP A 181 17.64 29.42 -52.92
N ASP A 182 17.10 29.54 -54.12
CA ASP A 182 17.87 29.58 -55.35
C ASP A 182 18.10 31.07 -55.67
N GLU A 183 19.25 31.61 -55.25
CA GLU A 183 20.10 32.62 -55.94
C GLU A 183 21.31 33.00 -55.07
#